data_AF-F8NV21-F1
#
_entry.id   AF-F8NV21-F1
#
_cell.length_a   1.000
_cell.length_b   1.000
_cell.length_c   1.000
_cell.angle_alpha   90.00
_cell.angle_beta   90.00
_cell.angle_gamma   90.00
#
_symmetry.space_group_name_H-M   'P 1'
#
loop_
_entity.id
_entity.type
_entity.pdbx_description
1 polymer ?
#
loop_
_entity_poly.entity_id
_entity_poly.type
_entity_poly.pdbx_seq_one_letter_code
_entity_poly.pdbx_strand_id
1 'polypeptide(L)'
;MTARYFPDGATLADNMECGDTICISPVSFASSNTGPLTSPQKMLVAHGILTVLGYLLFMPIGILVGRYFRTVSPAWRTGHIIVQVAIAGPMIIAGVALGIAGSGEAHLRDLHKKWGVALFVLYFVQCALGAIITLFHPRGRARRPIQNYFHVLLGLFIVGASFYQVRTGFKYEWLYHAHHGRISNAAQIVWYVWVVLLPVLYLAGLSLLPKQFSQERAKREKMLQKS
;
A
#
# COMPACT_ATOMS: atom_id res chain seq x y z
N MET A 1 40.95 0.70 -30.19
CA MET A 1 42.22 0.14 -29.71
C MET A 1 42.24 0.24 -28.18
N THR A 2 41.80 -0.81 -27.49
CA THR A 2 42.12 -1.14 -26.08
C THR A 2 41.54 -2.53 -25.82
N ALA A 3 42.39 -3.54 -25.96
CA ALA A 3 42.07 -4.93 -25.69
C ALA A 3 41.96 -5.17 -24.17
N ARG A 4 41.02 -6.03 -23.75
CA ARG A 4 41.09 -6.68 -22.45
C ARG A 4 41.25 -8.19 -22.66
N TYR A 5 42.39 -8.64 -22.18
CA TYR A 5 42.86 -10.01 -22.05
C TYR A 5 42.06 -10.73 -20.94
N PHE A 6 41.56 -11.93 -21.21
CA PHE A 6 41.10 -12.88 -20.19
C PHE A 6 41.74 -14.24 -20.50
N PRO A 7 42.51 -14.84 -19.58
CA PRO A 7 43.20 -16.11 -19.80
C PRO A 7 42.30 -17.32 -19.53
N ASP A 8 42.47 -18.31 -20.40
CA ASP A 8 42.42 -19.77 -20.27
C ASP A 8 41.53 -20.46 -19.21
N GLY A 9 40.81 -21.48 -19.70
CA GLY A 9 40.80 -22.78 -19.03
C GLY A 9 39.44 -23.39 -18.69
N ALA A 10 38.68 -23.83 -19.69
CA ALA A 10 37.74 -24.94 -19.52
C ALA A 10 37.56 -25.69 -20.85
N THR A 11 38.36 -26.74 -21.04
CA THR A 11 38.11 -27.76 -22.08
C THR A 11 37.03 -28.70 -21.61
N LEU A 12 35.92 -28.79 -22.33
CA LEU A 12 35.17 -30.03 -22.48
C LEU A 12 34.80 -30.16 -23.95
N ALA A 13 35.30 -31.23 -24.55
CA ALA A 13 34.94 -31.69 -25.87
C ALA A 13 33.43 -31.98 -25.92
N ASP A 14 32.80 -31.62 -27.03
CA ASP A 14 31.87 -32.53 -27.69
C ASP A 14 31.82 -32.19 -29.17
N ASN A 15 32.15 -33.20 -29.97
CA ASN A 15 32.09 -33.16 -31.42
C ASN A 15 30.63 -33.08 -31.84
N MET A 16 30.23 -31.99 -32.50
CA MET A 16 28.88 -31.87 -33.07
C MET A 16 29.00 -31.82 -34.59
N GLU A 17 28.86 -32.98 -35.23
CA GLU A 17 28.54 -33.09 -36.65
C GLU A 17 27.16 -32.47 -36.90
N CYS A 18 27.10 -31.46 -37.76
CA CYS A 18 25.86 -30.83 -38.16
C CYS A 18 25.28 -31.59 -39.37
N GLY A 19 24.36 -32.51 -39.11
CA GLY A 19 23.48 -33.10 -40.12
C GLY A 19 22.12 -32.40 -40.11
N ASP A 20 21.83 -31.64 -41.18
CA ASP A 20 20.54 -31.16 -41.71
C ASP A 20 19.24 -31.43 -40.92
N THR A 21 19.15 -30.99 -39.67
CA THR A 21 17.89 -30.91 -38.92
C THR A 21 17.86 -29.63 -38.12
N ILE A 22 16.78 -28.86 -38.27
CA ILE A 22 16.53 -27.58 -37.59
C ILE A 22 16.83 -27.70 -36.09
N CYS A 23 17.86 -27.00 -35.62
CA CYS A 23 18.17 -26.88 -34.20
C CYS A 23 17.08 -26.02 -33.52
N ILE A 24 16.01 -26.66 -33.03
CA ILE A 24 15.13 -26.03 -32.05
C ILE A 24 15.91 -25.99 -30.74
N SER A 25 16.46 -24.83 -30.38
CA SER A 25 17.07 -24.62 -29.07
C SER A 25 16.06 -25.03 -27.99
N PRO A 26 16.42 -25.88 -27.02
CA PRO A 26 15.55 -26.14 -25.89
C PRO A 26 15.29 -24.79 -25.21
N VAL A 27 14.02 -24.41 -25.12
CA VAL A 27 13.60 -23.28 -24.30
C VAL A 27 14.02 -23.63 -22.88
N SER A 28 15.12 -23.05 -22.41
CA SER A 28 15.58 -23.19 -21.04
C SER A 28 14.49 -22.62 -20.14
N PHE A 29 13.64 -23.50 -19.59
CA PHE A 29 12.76 -23.13 -18.51
C PHE A 29 13.67 -22.66 -17.37
N ALA A 30 13.63 -21.36 -17.08
CA ALA A 30 14.40 -20.77 -16.00
C ALA A 30 14.16 -21.58 -14.73
N SER A 31 15.21 -22.25 -14.26
CA SER A 31 15.19 -23.03 -13.02
C SER A 31 14.72 -22.12 -11.90
N SER A 32 13.69 -22.55 -11.16
CA SER A 32 13.31 -21.89 -9.91
C SER A 32 14.52 -21.96 -8.98
N ASN A 33 15.20 -20.83 -8.77
CA ASN A 33 16.33 -20.77 -7.86
C ASN A 33 15.84 -21.14 -6.45
N THR A 34 16.15 -22.36 -6.00
CA THR A 34 15.85 -22.88 -4.65
C THR A 34 16.83 -22.37 -3.59
N GLY A 35 17.68 -21.40 -3.93
CA GLY A 35 18.67 -20.81 -3.03
C GLY A 35 18.05 -19.86 -2.00
N PRO A 36 18.72 -19.63 -0.85
CA PRO A 36 18.28 -18.66 0.15
C PRO A 36 18.16 -17.24 -0.42
N LEU A 37 17.14 -16.48 0.03
CA LEU A 37 16.99 -15.08 -0.36
C LEU A 37 18.23 -14.26 0.00
N THR A 38 18.68 -13.43 -0.94
CA THR A 38 19.70 -12.41 -0.70
C THR A 38 19.17 -11.31 0.24
N SER A 39 20.07 -10.55 0.86
CA SER A 39 19.67 -9.46 1.77
C SER A 39 18.74 -8.43 1.11
N PRO A 40 19.00 -7.91 -0.12
CA PRO A 40 18.07 -7.00 -0.79
C PRO A 40 16.69 -7.62 -1.05
N GLN A 41 16.63 -8.89 -1.43
CA GLN A 41 15.37 -9.59 -1.65
C GLN A 41 14.57 -9.72 -0.36
N LYS A 42 15.21 -10.06 0.77
CA LYS A 42 14.55 -10.09 2.09
C LYS A 42 13.95 -8.72 2.45
N MET A 43 14.66 -7.63 2.14
CA MET A 43 14.17 -6.28 2.36
C MET A 43 12.95 -5.95 1.50
N LEU A 44 12.94 -6.36 0.23
CA LEU A 44 11.77 -6.18 -0.66
C LEU A 44 10.56 -7.01 -0.23
N VAL A 45 10.78 -8.24 0.27
CA VAL A 45 9.72 -9.06 0.87
C VAL A 45 9.15 -8.36 2.11
N ALA A 46 10.01 -7.88 3.01
CA ALA A 46 9.60 -7.15 4.21
C ALA A 46 8.89 -5.82 3.88
N HIS A 47 9.34 -5.10 2.86
CA HIS A 47 8.65 -3.94 2.30
C HIS A 47 7.21 -4.28 1.91
N GLY A 48 7.02 -5.35 1.12
CA GLY A 48 5.70 -5.81 0.70
C GLY A 48 4.79 -6.13 1.88
N ILE A 49 5.30 -6.87 2.87
CA ILE A 49 4.52 -7.25 4.06
C ILE A 49 4.11 -6.00 4.86
N LEU A 50 5.06 -5.13 5.20
CA LEU A 50 4.78 -3.96 6.05
C LEU A 50 3.87 -2.96 5.35
N THR A 51 4.04 -2.74 4.04
CA THR A 51 3.16 -1.83 3.29
C THR A 51 1.75 -2.39 3.10
N VAL A 52 1.58 -3.70 2.93
CA VAL A 52 0.25 -4.34 2.93
C VAL A 52 -0.44 -4.18 4.29
N LEU A 53 0.28 -4.45 5.39
CA LEU A 53 -0.28 -4.27 6.73
C LEU A 53 -0.65 -2.81 7.00
N GLY A 54 0.23 -1.86 6.67
CA GLY A 54 -0.04 -0.45 6.83
C GLY A 54 -1.23 0.04 6.00
N TYR A 55 -1.17 -0.13 4.68
CA TYR A 55 -2.14 0.46 3.74
C TYR A 55 -3.43 -0.33 3.56
N LEU A 56 -3.41 -1.67 3.63
CA LEU A 56 -4.60 -2.49 3.37
C LEU A 56 -5.21 -3.12 4.63
N LEU A 57 -4.50 -3.17 5.75
CA LEU A 57 -5.07 -3.66 7.00
C LEU A 57 -5.39 -2.49 7.95
N PHE A 58 -4.37 -1.81 8.47
CA PHE A 58 -4.57 -0.82 9.53
C PHE A 58 -5.22 0.46 9.04
N MET A 59 -4.86 0.98 7.86
CA MET A 59 -5.51 2.17 7.31
C MET A 59 -7.04 2.00 7.14
N PRO A 60 -7.52 0.90 6.54
CA PRO A 60 -8.95 0.61 6.48
C PRO A 60 -9.60 0.43 7.85
N ILE A 61 -8.94 -0.24 8.80
CA ILE A 61 -9.44 -0.35 10.18
C ILE A 61 -9.66 1.05 10.77
N GLY A 62 -8.69 1.96 10.63
CA GLY A 62 -8.82 3.35 11.09
C GLY A 62 -10.01 4.06 10.46
N ILE A 63 -10.23 3.88 9.15
CA ILE A 63 -11.40 4.42 8.44
C ILE A 63 -12.71 3.86 9.02
N LEU A 64 -12.79 2.53 9.23
CA LEU A 64 -13.98 1.88 9.77
C LEU A 64 -14.25 2.29 11.22
N VAL A 65 -13.22 2.49 12.05
CA VAL A 65 -13.36 3.08 13.41
C VAL A 65 -14.06 4.44 13.31
N GLY A 66 -13.60 5.31 12.41
CA GLY A 66 -14.21 6.61 12.18
C GLY A 66 -15.63 6.54 11.60
N ARG A 67 -15.98 5.47 10.89
CA ARG A 67 -17.32 5.29 10.31
C ARG A 67 -18.32 4.76 11.33
N TYR A 68 -17.99 3.67 12.02
CA TYR A 68 -18.91 2.96 12.90
C TYR A 68 -19.02 3.57 14.29
N PHE A 69 -17.93 4.12 14.85
CA PHE A 69 -17.95 4.62 16.24
C PHE A 69 -18.28 6.11 16.37
N ARG A 70 -18.31 6.86 15.26
CA ARG A 70 -18.53 8.32 15.29
C ARG A 70 -19.84 8.73 15.94
N THR A 71 -20.88 7.91 15.81
CA THR A 71 -22.20 8.19 16.40
C THR A 71 -22.41 7.54 17.77
N VAL A 72 -21.43 6.80 18.27
CA VAL A 72 -21.55 5.95 19.45
C VAL A 72 -20.64 6.42 20.59
N SER A 73 -19.38 6.75 20.32
CA SER A 73 -18.41 7.11 21.36
C SER A 73 -17.53 8.28 20.92
N PRO A 74 -17.32 9.32 21.76
CA PRO A 74 -16.42 10.43 21.44
C PRO A 74 -14.96 9.99 21.27
N ALA A 75 -14.59 8.82 21.80
CA ALA A 75 -13.25 8.24 21.68
C ALA A 75 -12.90 7.78 20.25
N TRP A 76 -13.87 7.74 19.33
CA TRP A 76 -13.66 7.34 17.93
C TRP A 76 -12.49 8.09 17.27
N ARG A 77 -12.30 9.37 17.61
CA ARG A 77 -11.25 10.21 17.02
C ARG A 77 -9.88 9.76 17.51
N THR A 78 -9.73 9.53 18.81
CA THR A 78 -8.49 9.03 19.40
C THR A 78 -8.18 7.64 18.86
N GLY A 79 -9.17 6.74 18.79
CA GLY A 79 -9.00 5.41 18.19
C GLY A 79 -8.56 5.49 16.73
N HIS A 80 -9.18 6.36 15.93
CA HIS A 80 -8.77 6.61 14.54
C HIS A 80 -7.31 7.09 14.47
N ILE A 81 -6.93 8.08 15.26
CA ILE A 81 -5.56 8.63 15.27
C ILE A 81 -4.53 7.56 15.68
N ILE A 82 -4.80 6.78 16.72
CA ILE A 82 -3.90 5.70 17.17
C ILE A 82 -3.67 4.70 16.03
N VAL A 83 -4.74 4.20 15.42
CA VAL A 83 -4.61 3.21 14.34
C VAL A 83 -3.86 3.79 13.14
N GLN A 84 -4.17 5.03 12.73
CA GLN A 84 -3.51 5.65 11.58
C GLN A 84 -2.05 5.99 11.87
N VAL A 85 -1.77 6.74 12.93
CA VAL A 85 -0.47 7.37 13.15
C VAL A 85 0.47 6.46 13.95
N ALA A 86 -0.02 5.84 15.02
CA ALA A 86 0.83 5.05 15.92
C ALA A 86 1.04 3.61 15.43
N ILE A 87 0.11 3.06 14.65
CA ILE A 87 0.19 1.67 14.15
C ILE A 87 0.53 1.63 12.65
N ALA A 88 -0.33 2.20 11.79
CA ALA A 88 -0.10 2.15 10.35
C ALA A 88 1.13 2.97 9.93
N GLY A 89 1.35 4.14 10.54
CA GLY A 89 2.48 5.04 10.23
C GLY A 89 3.85 4.35 10.29
N PRO A 90 4.26 3.76 11.42
CA PRO A 90 5.54 3.05 11.51
C PRO A 90 5.67 1.93 10.48
N MET A 91 4.61 1.17 10.20
CA MET A 91 4.64 0.11 9.18
C MET A 91 4.83 0.67 7.77
N ILE A 92 4.13 1.75 7.42
CA ILE A 92 4.27 2.41 6.12
C ILE A 92 5.69 2.99 5.97
N ILE A 93 6.20 3.68 6.99
CA ILE A 93 7.54 4.29 6.97
C ILE A 93 8.61 3.20 6.85
N ALA A 94 8.59 2.19 7.72
CA ALA A 94 9.57 1.11 7.69
C ALA A 94 9.47 0.30 6.38
N GLY A 95 8.24 0.01 5.92
CA GLY A 95 8.00 -0.66 4.65
C GLY A 95 8.62 0.10 3.48
N VAL A 96 8.29 1.39 3.31
CA VAL A 96 8.84 2.22 2.22
C VAL A 96 10.37 2.34 2.33
N ALA A 97 10.92 2.53 3.53
CA ALA A 97 12.37 2.59 3.74
C ALA A 97 13.08 1.30 3.29
N LEU A 98 12.52 0.13 3.61
CA LEU A 98 13.03 -1.16 3.14
C LEU A 98 12.90 -1.32 1.62
N GLY A 99 11.84 -0.78 1.02
CA GLY A 99 11.65 -0.79 -0.44
C GLY A 99 12.73 0.02 -1.16
N ILE A 100 13.05 1.21 -0.63
CA ILE A 100 14.13 2.05 -1.13
C ILE A 100 15.45 1.29 -1.00
N ALA A 101 15.80 0.83 0.20
CA ALA A 101 17.09 0.21 0.45
C ALA A 101 17.26 -1.15 -0.27
N GLY A 102 16.19 -1.92 -0.45
CA GLY A 102 16.19 -3.16 -1.24
C GLY A 102 16.26 -2.95 -2.76
N SER A 103 15.90 -1.77 -3.26
CA SER A 103 15.88 -1.46 -4.69
C SER A 103 17.22 -1.02 -5.29
N GLY A 104 18.21 -0.68 -4.46
CA GLY A 104 19.51 -0.16 -4.90
C GLY A 104 19.38 1.07 -5.83
N GLU A 105 20.30 1.25 -6.77
CA GLU A 105 20.37 2.40 -7.69
C GLU A 105 19.19 2.53 -8.69
N ALA A 106 18.23 1.59 -8.67
CA ALA A 106 17.07 1.56 -9.56
C ALA A 106 15.85 2.31 -8.99
N HIS A 107 16.07 3.46 -8.35
CA HIS A 107 15.01 4.29 -7.79
C HIS A 107 14.13 4.93 -8.88
N LEU A 108 12.81 4.92 -8.68
CA LEU A 108 11.81 5.64 -9.50
C LEU A 108 11.77 5.31 -11.01
N ARG A 109 12.35 4.18 -11.44
CA ARG A 109 12.39 3.80 -12.86
C ARG A 109 11.07 3.27 -13.41
N ASP A 110 10.26 2.63 -12.55
CA ASP A 110 8.98 2.03 -12.91
C ASP A 110 7.78 2.76 -12.28
N LEU A 111 6.57 2.41 -12.76
CA LEU A 111 5.32 2.99 -12.28
C LEU A 111 5.03 2.62 -10.82
N HIS A 112 5.41 1.42 -10.37
CA HIS A 112 5.16 0.99 -8.99
C HIS A 112 5.90 1.89 -8.00
N LYS A 113 7.18 2.18 -8.26
CA LYS A 113 7.99 3.08 -7.43
C LYS A 113 7.47 4.52 -7.44
N LYS A 114 7.12 5.06 -8.61
CA LYS A 114 6.57 6.43 -8.74
C LYS A 114 5.26 6.60 -7.97
N TRP A 115 4.31 5.69 -8.18
CA TRP A 115 3.06 5.68 -7.41
C TRP A 115 3.29 5.41 -5.93
N GLY A 116 4.34 4.65 -5.57
CA GLY A 116 4.65 4.28 -4.20
C GLY A 116 5.08 5.51 -3.41
N VAL A 117 5.98 6.31 -3.99
CA VAL A 117 6.37 7.61 -3.42
C VAL A 117 5.19 8.57 -3.38
N ALA A 118 4.35 8.62 -4.42
CA ALA A 118 3.15 9.45 -4.41
C ALA A 118 2.21 9.09 -3.24
N LEU A 119 1.92 7.80 -3.02
CA LEU A 119 1.11 7.34 -1.89
C LEU A 119 1.76 7.60 -0.54
N PHE A 120 3.08 7.51 -0.46
CA PHE A 120 3.83 7.81 0.76
C PHE A 120 3.69 9.29 1.14
N VAL A 121 3.86 10.20 0.17
CA VAL A 121 3.63 11.64 0.37
C VAL A 121 2.17 11.93 0.71
N LEU A 122 1.22 11.33 -0.03
CA LEU A 122 -0.21 11.52 0.22
C LEU A 122 -0.63 11.03 1.62
N TYR A 123 0.00 9.98 2.15
CA TYR A 123 -0.22 9.54 3.53
C TYR A 123 0.13 10.65 4.54
N PHE A 124 1.29 11.31 4.41
CA PHE A 124 1.63 12.43 5.30
C PHE A 124 0.74 13.64 5.10
N VAL A 125 0.38 13.97 3.86
CA VAL A 125 -0.59 15.04 3.57
C VAL A 125 -1.92 14.76 4.27
N GLN A 126 -2.40 13.51 4.22
CA GLN A 126 -3.62 13.07 4.89
C GLN A 126 -3.53 13.17 6.42
N CYS A 127 -2.40 12.79 7.01
CA CYS A 127 -2.14 12.94 8.45
C CYS A 127 -2.08 14.42 8.86
N ALA A 128 -1.37 15.25 8.11
CA ALA A 128 -1.26 16.69 8.36
C ALA A 128 -2.63 17.38 8.27
N LEU A 129 -3.43 17.03 7.25
CA LEU A 129 -4.80 17.51 7.13
C LEU A 129 -5.67 17.08 8.33
N GLY A 130 -5.54 15.84 8.78
CA GLY A 130 -6.22 15.35 9.99
C GLY A 130 -5.81 16.10 11.26
N ALA A 131 -4.52 16.42 11.39
CA ALA A 131 -4.00 17.24 12.49
C ALA A 131 -4.55 18.67 12.42
N ILE A 132 -4.53 19.31 11.25
CA ILE A 132 -5.09 20.65 11.04
C ILE A 132 -6.58 20.70 11.43
N ILE A 133 -7.37 19.71 11.00
CA ILE A 133 -8.80 19.61 11.35
C ILE A 133 -9.02 19.48 12.86
N THR A 134 -8.08 18.84 13.56
CA THR A 134 -8.17 18.63 15.01
C THR A 134 -7.68 19.84 15.80
N LEU A 135 -6.59 20.47 15.40
CA LEU A 135 -5.95 21.59 16.09
C LEU A 135 -6.67 22.92 15.82
N PHE A 136 -7.05 23.17 14.57
CA PHE A 136 -7.65 24.44 14.14
C PHE A 136 -9.17 24.38 14.03
N HIS A 137 -9.83 23.44 14.71
CA HIS A 137 -11.29 23.36 14.71
C HIS A 137 -11.88 24.66 15.31
N PRO A 138 -12.49 25.55 14.50
CA PRO A 138 -12.91 26.85 14.99
C PRO A 138 -14.03 26.67 16.01
N ARG A 139 -13.79 27.05 17.27
CA ARG A 139 -14.84 27.10 18.29
C ARG A 139 -15.93 28.06 17.78
N GLY A 140 -17.16 27.59 17.67
CA GLY A 140 -18.31 28.40 17.24
C GLY A 140 -18.79 28.21 15.78
N ARG A 141 -18.23 27.29 14.99
CA ARG A 141 -18.79 27.00 13.65
C ARG A 141 -20.01 26.07 13.74
N ALA A 142 -21.16 26.55 13.28
CA ALA A 142 -22.42 25.80 13.21
C ALA A 142 -22.39 24.64 12.19
N ARG A 143 -21.51 24.69 11.18
CA ARG A 143 -21.43 23.70 10.08
C ARG A 143 -20.05 23.05 10.01
N ARG A 144 -20.02 21.82 9.47
CA ARG A 144 -18.78 21.09 9.19
C ARG A 144 -17.90 21.86 8.18
N PRO A 145 -16.63 22.14 8.50
CA PRO A 145 -15.69 22.73 7.55
C PRO A 145 -15.46 21.82 6.34
N ILE A 146 -15.30 22.42 5.16
CA ILE A 146 -15.08 21.71 3.88
C ILE A 146 -13.90 20.73 3.91
N GLN A 147 -12.86 21.07 4.68
CA GLN A 147 -11.67 20.26 4.92
C GLN A 147 -12.00 18.85 5.43
N ASN A 148 -13.10 18.66 6.16
CA ASN A 148 -13.51 17.33 6.66
C ASN A 148 -13.95 16.42 5.51
N TYR A 149 -14.65 16.96 4.50
CA TYR A 149 -15.06 16.19 3.33
C TYR A 149 -13.84 15.85 2.49
N PHE A 150 -12.95 16.82 2.27
CA PHE A 150 -11.69 16.58 1.57
C PHE A 150 -10.84 15.50 2.25
N HIS A 151 -10.72 15.53 3.58
CA HIS A 151 -10.01 14.50 4.35
C HIS A 151 -10.63 13.11 4.17
N VAL A 152 -11.95 12.98 4.16
CA VAL A 152 -12.61 11.69 3.93
C VAL A 152 -12.35 11.20 2.50
N LEU A 153 -12.54 12.06 1.50
CA LEU A 153 -12.36 11.69 0.09
C LEU A 153 -10.91 11.32 -0.22
N LEU A 154 -9.96 12.11 0.26
CA LEU A 154 -8.54 11.84 0.10
C LEU A 154 -8.13 10.53 0.77
N GLY A 155 -8.62 10.26 1.99
CA GLY A 155 -8.36 9.00 2.69
C GLY A 155 -8.90 7.77 1.94
N LEU A 156 -10.10 7.87 1.37
CA LEU A 156 -10.66 6.80 0.52
C LEU A 156 -9.87 6.62 -0.77
N PHE A 157 -9.45 7.72 -1.41
CA PHE A 157 -8.61 7.67 -2.59
C PHE A 157 -7.28 6.97 -2.32
N ILE A 158 -6.59 7.31 -1.22
CA ILE A 158 -5.32 6.67 -0.84
C ILE A 158 -5.49 5.16 -0.67
N VAL A 159 -6.56 4.71 0.00
CA VAL A 159 -6.83 3.27 0.15
C VAL A 159 -7.20 2.62 -1.19
N GLY A 160 -7.99 3.27 -2.03
CA GLY A 160 -8.30 2.75 -3.37
C GLY A 160 -7.04 2.59 -4.24
N ALA A 161 -6.17 3.59 -4.23
CA ALA A 161 -4.91 3.56 -4.96
C ALA A 161 -3.90 2.57 -4.35
N SER A 162 -3.95 2.29 -3.04
CA SER A 162 -3.09 1.27 -2.42
C SER A 162 -3.44 -0.15 -2.87
N PHE A 163 -4.71 -0.44 -3.18
CA PHE A 163 -5.10 -1.72 -3.80
C PHE A 163 -4.43 -1.92 -5.16
N TYR A 164 -4.44 -0.89 -6.01
CA TYR A 164 -3.73 -0.91 -7.29
C TYR A 164 -2.23 -1.14 -7.07
N GLN A 165 -1.65 -0.45 -6.09
CA GLN A 165 -0.23 -0.56 -5.81
C GLN A 165 0.21 -1.92 -5.29
N VAL A 166 -0.56 -2.53 -4.41
CA VAL A 166 -0.28 -3.90 -3.98
C VAL A 166 -0.47 -4.87 -5.15
N ARG A 167 -1.49 -4.69 -5.98
CA ARG A 167 -1.69 -5.52 -7.18
C ARG A 167 -0.50 -5.47 -8.13
N THR A 168 0.05 -4.29 -8.40
CA THR A 168 1.23 -4.16 -9.26
C THR A 168 2.48 -4.74 -8.61
N GLY A 169 2.67 -4.53 -7.31
CA GLY A 169 3.82 -5.05 -6.56
C GLY A 169 3.90 -6.58 -6.63
N PHE A 170 2.82 -7.28 -6.32
CA PHE A 170 2.87 -8.74 -6.29
C PHE A 170 2.72 -9.39 -7.69
N LYS A 171 2.17 -8.67 -8.68
CA LYS A 171 2.03 -9.19 -10.06
C LYS A 171 3.28 -8.97 -10.91
N TYR A 172 3.96 -7.84 -10.76
CA TYR A 172 5.06 -7.43 -11.61
C TYR A 172 6.39 -7.37 -10.84
N GLU A 173 6.45 -6.61 -9.75
CA GLU A 173 7.70 -6.41 -8.99
C GLU A 173 8.20 -7.71 -8.35
N TRP A 174 7.29 -8.54 -7.84
CA TRP A 174 7.65 -9.84 -7.26
C TRP A 174 8.36 -10.73 -8.27
N LEU A 175 7.82 -10.85 -9.48
CA LEU A 175 8.42 -11.69 -10.52
C LEU A 175 9.78 -11.14 -10.96
N TYR A 176 9.90 -9.81 -11.03
CA TYR A 176 11.12 -9.14 -11.46
C TYR A 176 12.25 -9.23 -10.43
N HIS A 177 11.94 -9.08 -9.13
CA HIS A 177 12.95 -8.98 -8.07
C HIS A 177 13.18 -10.26 -7.28
N ALA A 178 12.13 -11.05 -7.06
CA ALA A 178 12.28 -12.23 -6.23
C ALA A 178 12.99 -13.35 -7.00
N HIS A 179 12.88 -13.46 -8.33
CA HIS A 179 13.26 -14.67 -9.09
C HIS A 179 12.67 -15.97 -8.50
N HIS A 180 11.64 -15.83 -7.68
CA HIS A 180 10.83 -16.93 -7.16
C HIS A 180 9.58 -16.97 -8.03
N GLY A 181 9.06 -18.17 -8.27
CA GLY A 181 7.87 -18.36 -9.11
C GLY A 181 6.67 -17.50 -8.70
N ARG A 182 5.58 -17.65 -9.44
CA ARG A 182 4.34 -16.90 -9.21
C ARG A 182 3.94 -16.98 -7.73
N ILE A 183 3.58 -15.84 -7.15
CA ILE A 183 3.00 -15.79 -5.81
C ILE A 183 1.83 -16.76 -5.73
N SER A 184 1.68 -17.39 -4.56
CA SER A 184 0.63 -18.36 -4.29
C SER A 184 -0.75 -17.83 -4.69
N ASN A 185 -1.60 -18.73 -5.18
CA ASN A 185 -2.99 -18.39 -5.49
C ASN A 185 -3.74 -17.80 -4.27
N ALA A 186 -3.30 -18.13 -3.05
CA ALA A 186 -3.84 -17.58 -1.81
C ALA A 186 -3.74 -16.05 -1.75
N ALA A 187 -2.60 -15.44 -2.10
CA ALA A 187 -2.48 -13.98 -2.05
C ALA A 187 -3.42 -13.29 -3.06
N GLN A 188 -3.65 -13.91 -4.22
CA GLN A 188 -4.62 -13.41 -5.19
C GLN A 188 -6.05 -13.47 -4.65
N ILE A 189 -6.43 -14.61 -4.05
CA ILE A 189 -7.74 -14.78 -3.43
C ILE A 189 -7.94 -13.76 -2.31
N VAL A 190 -6.97 -13.61 -1.41
CA VAL A 190 -7.03 -12.64 -0.31
C VAL A 190 -7.20 -11.23 -0.86
N TRP A 191 -6.45 -10.84 -1.89
CA TRP A 191 -6.60 -9.51 -2.49
C TRP A 191 -8.01 -9.28 -3.08
N TYR A 192 -8.58 -10.27 -3.79
CA TYR A 192 -9.94 -10.17 -4.34
C TYR A 192 -11.01 -10.12 -3.25
N VAL A 193 -10.87 -10.91 -2.19
CA VAL A 193 -11.78 -10.84 -1.04
C VAL A 193 -11.70 -9.46 -0.41
N TRP A 194 -10.50 -8.92 -0.20
CA TRP A 194 -10.30 -7.65 0.48
C TRP A 194 -10.76 -6.44 -0.34
N VAL A 195 -10.55 -6.46 -1.66
CA VAL A 195 -10.98 -5.37 -2.57
C VAL A 195 -12.50 -5.26 -2.65
N VAL A 196 -13.23 -6.34 -2.37
CA VAL A 196 -14.70 -6.34 -2.28
C VAL A 196 -15.18 -6.06 -0.86
N LEU A 197 -14.60 -6.74 0.13
CA LEU A 197 -15.04 -6.67 1.52
C LEU A 197 -14.92 -5.26 2.10
N LEU A 198 -13.78 -4.58 1.90
CA LEU A 198 -13.56 -3.27 2.51
C LEU A 198 -14.53 -2.19 1.98
N PRO A 199 -14.77 -2.05 0.67
CA PRO A 199 -15.82 -1.18 0.16
C PRO A 199 -17.20 -1.55 0.70
N VAL A 200 -17.57 -2.83 0.74
CA VAL A 200 -18.87 -3.28 1.27
C VAL A 200 -19.04 -2.87 2.73
N LEU A 201 -18.05 -3.11 3.58
CA LEU A 201 -18.08 -2.68 4.99
C LEU A 201 -18.18 -1.15 5.12
N TYR A 202 -17.44 -0.40 4.30
CA TYR A 202 -17.53 1.05 4.33
C TYR A 202 -18.92 1.56 3.92
N LEU A 203 -19.49 1.00 2.85
CA LEU A 203 -20.82 1.33 2.34
C LEU A 203 -21.91 0.94 3.33
N ALA A 204 -21.82 -0.23 3.95
CA ALA A 204 -22.73 -0.66 5.01
C ALA A 204 -22.73 0.35 6.18
N GLY A 205 -21.56 0.86 6.56
CA GLY A 205 -21.44 1.91 7.57
C GLY A 205 -22.07 3.26 7.18
N LEU A 206 -22.34 3.51 5.89
CA LEU A 206 -23.07 4.72 5.46
C LEU A 206 -24.53 4.72 5.93
N SER A 207 -25.10 3.57 6.28
CA SER A 207 -26.42 3.48 6.93
C SER A 207 -26.51 4.28 8.23
N LEU A 208 -25.37 4.61 8.86
CA LEU A 208 -25.30 5.44 10.07
C LEU A 208 -25.31 6.95 9.80
N LEU A 209 -25.28 7.39 8.53
CA LEU A 209 -25.28 8.81 8.16
C LEU A 209 -26.51 9.58 8.67
N PRO A 210 -27.76 9.06 8.61
CA PRO A 210 -28.92 9.78 9.13
C PRO A 210 -28.79 10.07 10.62
N LYS A 211 -28.32 9.08 11.40
CA LYS A 211 -28.04 9.24 12.84
C LYS A 211 -26.97 10.30 13.07
N GLN A 212 -25.89 10.26 12.30
CA GLN A 212 -24.81 11.23 12.36
C GLN A 212 -25.34 12.65 12.10
N PHE A 213 -26.10 12.87 11.03
CA PHE A 213 -26.63 14.20 10.71
C PHE A 213 -27.64 14.69 11.74
N SER A 214 -28.45 13.79 12.33
CA SER A 214 -29.34 14.14 13.43
C SER A 214 -28.59 14.67 14.66
N GLN A 215 -27.54 13.96 15.09
CA GLN A 215 -26.70 14.39 16.22
C GLN A 215 -26.03 15.74 15.97
N GLU A 216 -25.64 16.03 14.72
CA GLU A 216 -25.02 17.29 14.36
C GLU A 216 -25.98 18.46 14.29
N ARG A 217 -27.21 18.24 13.80
CA ARG A 217 -28.27 19.24 13.86
C ARG A 217 -28.59 19.61 15.31
N ALA A 218 -28.78 18.61 16.17
CA ALA A 218 -29.04 18.84 17.59
C ALA A 218 -27.88 19.59 18.27
N LYS A 219 -26.62 19.25 17.96
CA LYS A 219 -25.45 19.98 18.48
C LYS A 219 -25.40 21.42 17.97
N ARG A 220 -25.74 21.65 16.69
CA ARG A 220 -25.81 22.98 16.08
C ARG A 220 -26.89 23.84 16.73
N GLU A 221 -28.09 23.31 16.92
CA GLU A 221 -29.20 24.01 17.58
C GLU A 221 -28.82 24.46 18.99
N LYS A 222 -28.22 23.56 19.79
CA LYS A 222 -27.70 23.89 21.12
C LYS A 222 -26.62 24.98 21.11
N MET A 223 -25.78 25.03 20.08
CA MET A 223 -24.78 26.10 19.94
C MET A 223 -25.41 27.44 19.60
N LEU A 224 -26.43 27.46 18.73
CA LEU A 224 -27.15 28.68 18.35
C LEU A 224 -28.01 29.23 19.49
N GLN A 225 -28.52 28.37 20.37
CA GLN A 225 -29.27 28.80 21.57
C GLN A 225 -28.37 29.42 22.65
N LYS A 226 -27.05 29.20 22.59
CA LYS A 226 -26.09 29.68 23.60
C LYS A 226 -25.33 30.95 23.16
N SER A 227 -25.42 31.34 21.89
CA SER A 227 -24.80 32.55 21.32
C SER A 227 -25.76 33.73 21.33
#